data_AF-A0A521SQL2-F1
#
_entry.id   AF-A0A521SQL2-F1
#
_cell.length_a   1.000
_cell.length_b   1.000
_cell.length_c   1.000
_cell.angle_alpha   90.00
_cell.angle_beta   90.00
_cell.angle_gamma   90.00
#
_symmetry.space_group_name_H-M   'P 1'
#
loop_
_entity.id
_entity.type
_entity.pdbx_description
1 polymer ?
#
loop_
_entity_poly.entity_id
_entity_poly.type
_entity_poly.pdbx_seq_one_letter_code
_entity_poly.pdbx_strand_id
1 'polypeptide(L)'
;MKAPTANAAEASSAGDNNGYQTTPGNAAALDGLFAVDTDSGTNTSTSCTDNGKDKHRFYNYNFSIPAGSTIKGVTVRLDAKVDSTSGSPKICVQLSWNGGTTWTTAKSTATLGTSVQAFTLGSATDTWGRTWSVNDFSNANFRVRIIDVAGSTSRDFSLDRLAVQVDY
;
A
#
# COMPACT_ATOMS: atom_id res chain seq x y z
N MET A 1 -9.97 9.95 -6.29
CA MET A 1 -9.27 9.13 -5.28
C MET A 1 -8.83 10.01 -4.11
N LYS A 2 -8.89 9.49 -2.88
CA LYS A 2 -8.44 10.15 -1.64
C LYS A 2 -7.02 9.70 -1.31
N ALA A 3 -6.20 10.61 -0.78
CA ALA A 3 -4.86 10.33 -0.28
C ALA A 3 -4.88 10.06 1.24
N PRO A 4 -3.92 9.31 1.79
CA PRO A 4 -3.77 9.17 3.24
C PRO A 4 -3.29 10.50 3.84
N THR A 5 -3.62 10.73 5.11
CA THR A 5 -3.10 11.88 5.89
C THR A 5 -2.26 11.47 7.08
N ALA A 6 -2.17 10.16 7.34
CA ALA A 6 -1.31 9.58 8.36
C ALA A 6 -0.70 8.28 7.84
N ASN A 7 0.44 7.91 8.41
CA ASN A 7 1.17 6.71 8.06
C ASN A 7 1.96 6.19 9.28
N ALA A 8 2.44 4.95 9.20
CA ALA A 8 3.33 4.34 10.17
C ALA A 8 3.95 3.06 9.60
N ALA A 9 5.23 2.82 9.87
CA ALA A 9 5.85 1.52 9.63
C ALA A 9 5.18 0.43 10.48
N GLU A 10 5.17 -0.81 9.97
CA GLU A 10 4.85 -1.97 10.79
C GLU A 10 6.08 -2.35 11.62
N ALA A 11 5.96 -2.25 12.95
CA ALA A 11 7.08 -2.47 13.87
C ALA A 11 7.33 -3.96 14.22
N SER A 12 6.63 -4.88 13.57
CA SER A 12 6.72 -6.31 13.85
C SER A 12 6.31 -7.15 12.65
N SER A 13 6.93 -8.32 12.48
CA SER A 13 6.66 -9.22 11.35
C SER A 13 6.78 -8.51 10.00
N ALA A 14 7.71 -7.57 9.87
CA ALA A 14 7.83 -6.70 8.72
C ALA A 14 9.29 -6.31 8.47
N GLY A 15 10.08 -7.22 7.88
CA GLY A 15 11.44 -6.95 7.44
C GLY A 15 12.34 -6.48 8.57
N ASP A 16 12.96 -5.31 8.39
CA ASP A 16 13.77 -4.65 9.40
C ASP A 16 12.93 -3.69 10.28
N ASN A 17 11.64 -3.58 9.97
CA ASN A 17 10.58 -2.85 10.68
C ASN A 17 10.62 -1.33 10.49
N ASN A 18 11.27 -0.84 9.43
CA ASN A 18 11.38 0.59 9.14
C ASN A 18 10.36 1.07 8.07
N GLY A 19 9.92 0.19 7.14
CA GLY A 19 9.02 0.52 6.03
C GLY A 19 9.55 1.69 5.19
N TYR A 20 8.68 2.57 4.69
CA TYR A 20 9.10 3.87 4.14
C TYR A 20 9.70 4.79 5.23
N GLN A 21 10.96 4.58 5.61
CA GLN A 21 11.63 5.31 6.69
C GLN A 21 11.97 6.75 6.33
N THR A 22 12.08 7.07 5.04
CA THR A 22 12.40 8.42 4.57
C THR A 22 11.15 9.11 4.05
N THR A 23 10.74 10.18 4.74
CA THR A 23 9.64 11.07 4.34
C THR A 23 8.35 10.35 3.89
N PRO A 24 7.78 9.41 4.69
CA PRO A 24 6.61 8.63 4.29
C PRO A 24 5.36 9.47 3.95
N GLY A 25 5.29 10.71 4.44
CA GLY A 25 4.23 11.66 4.10
C GLY A 25 4.17 12.07 2.63
N ASN A 26 5.28 11.95 1.89
CA ASN A 26 5.34 12.34 0.48
C ASN A 26 4.40 11.50 -0.41
N ALA A 27 4.08 10.26 -0.02
CA ALA A 27 3.13 9.40 -0.72
C ALA A 27 1.68 9.97 -0.80
N ALA A 28 1.39 11.12 -0.22
CA ALA A 28 0.07 11.75 -0.21
C ALA A 28 -0.23 12.60 -1.47
N ALA A 29 0.77 12.95 -2.28
CA ALA A 29 0.62 13.79 -3.46
C ALA A 29 1.13 13.07 -4.72
N LEU A 30 1.07 13.71 -5.88
CA LEU A 30 1.84 13.30 -7.06
C LEU A 30 2.60 14.54 -7.48
N ASP A 31 3.75 14.75 -6.86
CA ASP A 31 4.52 15.99 -6.92
C ASP A 31 6.02 15.76 -7.16
N GLY A 32 6.44 14.52 -7.33
CA GLY A 32 7.84 14.16 -7.56
C GLY A 32 8.68 14.12 -6.28
N LEU A 33 8.05 14.26 -5.10
CA LEU A 33 8.66 13.93 -3.82
C LEU A 33 8.28 12.50 -3.44
N PHE A 34 9.21 11.74 -2.87
CA PHE A 34 9.01 10.31 -2.64
C PHE A 34 9.01 9.96 -1.15
N ALA A 35 8.12 9.06 -0.77
CA ALA A 35 8.35 8.19 0.38
C ALA A 35 9.34 7.11 -0.06
N VAL A 36 10.40 6.89 0.71
CA VAL A 36 11.45 5.93 0.35
C VAL A 36 11.62 4.87 1.44
N ASP A 37 11.53 3.61 1.01
CA ASP A 37 11.93 2.41 1.73
C ASP A 37 13.30 2.00 1.17
N THR A 38 14.34 2.01 2.01
CA THR A 38 15.73 1.73 1.59
C THR A 38 16.11 0.34 2.06
N ASP A 39 16.75 -0.42 1.18
CA ASP A 39 17.18 -1.80 1.46
C ASP A 39 16.03 -2.68 1.98
N SER A 40 14.88 -2.64 1.28
CA SER A 40 13.64 -3.26 1.75
C SER A 40 13.76 -4.76 2.05
N GLY A 41 13.49 -5.10 3.31
CA GLY A 41 13.39 -6.44 3.86
C GLY A 41 14.72 -7.06 4.31
N THR A 42 14.60 -8.19 5.03
CA THR A 42 15.73 -8.92 5.65
C THR A 42 16.03 -10.26 5.00
N ASN A 43 15.28 -10.64 3.94
CA ASN A 43 15.50 -11.86 3.19
C ASN A 43 15.19 -11.68 1.69
N THR A 44 15.32 -12.74 0.89
CA THR A 44 15.06 -12.71 -0.57
C THR A 44 13.73 -13.36 -0.95
N SER A 45 12.82 -13.57 0.00
CA SER A 45 11.48 -14.11 -0.26
C SER A 45 10.68 -13.17 -1.15
N THR A 46 9.89 -13.74 -2.07
CA THR A 46 9.04 -12.98 -3.01
C THR A 46 7.54 -13.08 -2.66
N SER A 47 7.24 -13.64 -1.47
CA SER A 47 5.89 -13.71 -0.93
C SER A 47 5.45 -12.37 -0.34
N CYS A 48 4.25 -11.90 -0.73
CA CYS A 48 3.68 -10.65 -0.23
C CYS A 48 3.36 -10.65 1.28
N THR A 49 3.34 -11.81 1.93
CA THR A 49 3.02 -11.92 3.36
C THR A 49 4.19 -12.38 4.20
N ASP A 50 5.38 -12.49 3.60
CA ASP A 50 6.59 -12.88 4.32
C ASP A 50 6.90 -11.87 5.44
N ASN A 51 7.44 -12.37 6.55
CA ASN A 51 7.77 -11.53 7.70
C ASN A 51 9.10 -10.80 7.54
N GLY A 52 9.94 -11.20 6.58
CA GLY A 52 11.18 -10.52 6.22
C GLY A 52 11.03 -9.51 5.09
N LYS A 53 9.80 -9.09 4.75
CA LYS A 53 9.52 -7.98 3.81
C LYS A 53 9.02 -6.79 4.59
N ASP A 54 9.50 -5.59 4.29
CA ASP A 54 9.06 -4.39 4.96
C ASP A 54 7.62 -4.05 4.61
N LYS A 55 6.94 -3.47 5.61
CA LYS A 55 5.51 -3.17 5.53
C LYS A 55 5.27 -1.79 6.12
N HIS A 56 4.42 -1.03 5.45
CA HIS A 56 4.07 0.31 5.89
C HIS A 56 2.56 0.54 5.75
N ARG A 57 1.95 1.13 6.77
CA ARG A 57 0.53 1.45 6.78
C ARG A 57 0.30 2.91 6.43
N PHE A 58 -0.72 3.14 5.62
CA PHE A 58 -1.25 4.45 5.28
C PHE A 58 -2.73 4.50 5.63
N TYR A 59 -3.18 5.61 6.21
CA TYR A 59 -4.50 5.72 6.80
C TYR A 59 -4.99 7.15 6.93
N ASN A 60 -6.18 7.30 7.53
CA ASN A 60 -6.91 8.56 7.61
C ASN A 60 -7.19 9.17 6.23
N TYR A 61 -7.87 8.42 5.37
CA TYR A 61 -8.22 8.85 4.01
C TYR A 61 -9.38 9.86 3.96
N ASN A 62 -10.03 10.12 5.11
CA ASN A 62 -11.11 11.10 5.22
C ASN A 62 -12.23 10.86 4.20
N PHE A 63 -12.69 9.61 4.12
CA PHE A 63 -13.84 9.26 3.30
C PHE A 63 -15.12 9.82 3.90
N SER A 64 -16.01 10.32 3.04
CA SER A 64 -17.33 10.81 3.39
C SER A 64 -18.35 10.13 2.49
N ILE A 65 -18.59 8.84 2.73
CA ILE A 65 -19.52 8.01 1.96
C ILE A 65 -20.91 8.15 2.58
N PRO A 66 -21.97 8.42 1.79
CA PRO A 66 -23.34 8.53 2.32
C PRO A 66 -23.79 7.28 3.07
N ALA A 67 -24.53 7.47 4.16
CA ALA A 67 -25.09 6.36 4.92
C ALA A 67 -26.07 5.54 4.05
N GLY A 68 -26.01 4.21 4.18
CA GLY A 68 -26.85 3.29 3.40
C GLY A 68 -26.34 2.98 1.98
N SER A 69 -25.22 3.58 1.55
CA SER A 69 -24.61 3.24 0.27
C SER A 69 -24.09 1.80 0.24
N THR A 70 -24.26 1.14 -0.92
CA THR A 70 -23.73 -0.20 -1.17
C THR A 70 -22.34 -0.09 -1.79
N ILE A 71 -21.31 -0.53 -1.09
CA ILE A 71 -19.94 -0.51 -1.60
C ILE A 71 -19.79 -1.56 -2.71
N LYS A 72 -19.47 -1.10 -3.93
CA LYS A 72 -19.31 -1.92 -5.13
C LYS A 72 -17.87 -2.39 -5.32
N GLY A 73 -16.90 -1.54 -4.99
CA GLY A 73 -15.49 -1.88 -5.17
C GLY A 73 -14.55 -0.85 -4.56
N VAL A 74 -13.29 -1.26 -4.46
CA VAL A 74 -12.18 -0.42 -3.98
C VAL A 74 -11.05 -0.47 -4.99
N THR A 75 -10.65 0.70 -5.46
CA THR A 75 -9.51 0.88 -6.37
C THR A 75 -8.36 1.55 -5.61
N VAL A 76 -7.18 0.96 -5.63
CA VAL A 76 -5.95 1.55 -5.08
C VAL A 76 -5.03 1.92 -6.24
N ARG A 77 -4.54 3.16 -6.26
CA ARG A 77 -3.52 3.63 -7.19
C ARG A 77 -2.20 3.87 -6.46
N LEU A 78 -1.13 3.41 -7.09
CA LEU A 78 0.26 3.66 -6.71
C LEU A 78 0.96 4.38 -7.86
N ASP A 79 1.80 5.36 -7.57
CA ASP A 79 2.77 5.90 -8.52
C ASP A 79 4.16 5.70 -7.90
N ALA A 80 4.94 4.77 -8.47
CA ALA A 80 6.13 4.26 -7.82
C ALA A 80 7.25 3.89 -8.82
N LYS A 81 8.48 3.81 -8.31
CA LYS A 81 9.66 3.28 -9.00
C LYS A 81 10.55 2.53 -8.01
N VAL A 82 11.54 1.83 -8.55
CA VAL A 82 12.61 1.16 -7.79
C VAL A 82 13.98 1.61 -8.30
N ASP A 83 15.03 1.51 -7.49
CA ASP A 83 16.40 1.85 -7.91
C ASP A 83 16.95 0.93 -9.02
N SER A 84 16.62 -0.37 -9.00
CA SER A 84 16.85 -1.29 -10.12
C SER A 84 15.89 -2.47 -10.11
N THR A 85 15.70 -3.07 -11.29
CA THR A 85 14.75 -4.17 -11.54
C THR A 85 15.27 -5.56 -11.15
N SER A 86 16.50 -5.67 -10.61
CA SER A 86 17.06 -6.93 -10.15
C SER A 86 16.22 -7.54 -9.02
N GLY A 87 16.02 -8.86 -9.04
CA GLY A 87 15.18 -9.54 -8.05
C GLY A 87 13.67 -9.32 -8.24
N SER A 88 13.23 -8.79 -9.39
CA SER A 88 11.81 -8.62 -9.75
C SER A 88 10.99 -7.86 -8.71
N PRO A 89 11.38 -6.62 -8.36
CA PRO A 89 10.73 -5.82 -7.33
C PRO A 89 9.28 -5.50 -7.70
N LYS A 90 8.37 -5.69 -6.76
CA LYS A 90 6.94 -5.41 -6.88
C LYS A 90 6.42 -4.85 -5.56
N ILE A 91 5.31 -4.12 -5.64
CA ILE A 91 4.59 -3.65 -4.46
C ILE A 91 3.36 -4.53 -4.26
N CYS A 92 3.18 -5.06 -3.06
CA CYS A 92 1.95 -5.73 -2.66
C CYS A 92 1.10 -4.82 -1.76
N VAL A 93 -0.22 -4.92 -1.90
CA VAL A 93 -1.19 -4.11 -1.17
C VAL A 93 -2.20 -5.01 -0.47
N GLN A 94 -2.50 -4.67 0.78
CA GLN A 94 -3.60 -5.24 1.56
C GLN A 94 -4.47 -4.14 2.15
N LEU A 95 -5.76 -4.41 2.28
CA LEU A 95 -6.72 -3.50 2.91
C LEU A 95 -7.16 -4.05 4.26
N SER A 96 -7.36 -3.16 5.24
CA SER A 96 -7.94 -3.48 6.54
C SER A 96 -9.18 -2.62 6.79
N TRP A 97 -10.14 -3.18 7.51
CA TRP A 97 -11.41 -2.57 7.92
C TRP A 97 -11.56 -2.46 9.44
N ASN A 98 -10.50 -2.79 10.20
CA ASN A 98 -10.54 -2.85 11.66
C ASN A 98 -9.22 -2.41 12.28
N GLY A 99 -8.70 -1.28 11.79
CA GLY A 99 -7.53 -0.61 12.36
C GLY A 99 -6.22 -1.33 12.09
N GLY A 100 -6.18 -2.29 11.16
CA GLY A 100 -4.99 -3.08 10.85
C GLY A 100 -4.91 -4.43 11.56
N THR A 101 -5.98 -4.88 12.22
CA THR A 101 -6.02 -6.18 12.91
C THR A 101 -6.09 -7.33 11.91
N THR A 102 -6.96 -7.21 10.90
CA THR A 102 -7.12 -8.20 9.83
C THR A 102 -6.98 -7.56 8.46
N TRP A 103 -6.56 -8.35 7.49
CA TRP A 103 -6.15 -7.89 6.17
C TRP A 103 -6.78 -8.75 5.08
N THR A 104 -7.11 -8.14 3.95
CA THR A 104 -7.49 -8.88 2.74
C THR A 104 -6.33 -9.72 2.22
N THR A 105 -6.60 -10.66 1.31
CA THR A 105 -5.54 -11.24 0.47
C THR A 105 -4.80 -10.11 -0.26
N ALA A 106 -3.47 -10.25 -0.35
CA ALA A 106 -2.64 -9.26 -1.02
C ALA A 106 -2.89 -9.27 -2.53
N LYS A 107 -2.90 -8.09 -3.15
CA LYS A 107 -2.75 -7.91 -4.60
C LYS A 107 -1.41 -7.28 -4.88
N SER A 108 -0.77 -7.63 -5.99
CA SER A 108 0.54 -7.10 -6.36
C SER A 108 0.51 -6.35 -7.67
N THR A 109 1.38 -5.35 -7.79
CA THR A 109 1.72 -4.73 -9.07
C THR A 109 2.45 -5.74 -9.98
N ALA A 110 2.62 -5.37 -11.24
CA ALA A 110 3.70 -5.93 -12.06
C ALA A 110 5.07 -5.50 -11.49
N THR A 111 6.16 -6.06 -12.03
CA THR A 111 7.52 -5.62 -11.69
C THR A 111 7.67 -4.11 -11.97
N LEU A 112 8.22 -3.38 -11.01
CA LEU A 112 8.46 -1.94 -11.12
C LEU A 112 9.61 -1.65 -12.11
N GLY A 113 9.55 -0.49 -12.75
CA GLY A 113 10.66 0.11 -13.48
C GLY A 113 11.47 1.12 -12.65
N THR A 114 12.57 1.60 -13.24
CA THR A 114 13.44 2.64 -12.65
C THR A 114 12.95 4.06 -12.87
N SER A 115 11.94 4.23 -13.73
CA SER A 115 11.17 5.46 -13.89
C SER A 115 9.81 5.29 -13.20
N VAL A 116 9.22 6.39 -12.72
CA VAL A 116 7.91 6.36 -12.06
C VAL A 116 6.84 5.81 -13.01
N GLN A 117 6.08 4.84 -12.53
CA GLN A 117 4.96 4.22 -13.23
C GLN A 117 3.72 4.22 -12.35
N ALA A 118 2.56 4.37 -13.00
CA ALA A 118 1.28 4.24 -12.33
C ALA A 118 0.81 2.77 -12.33
N PHE A 119 0.38 2.29 -11.18
CA PHE A 119 -0.21 0.97 -11.00
C PHE A 119 -1.58 1.10 -10.35
N THR A 120 -2.54 0.31 -10.83
CA THR A 120 -3.89 0.25 -10.29
C THR A 120 -4.21 -1.17 -9.84
N LEU A 121 -4.62 -1.32 -8.59
CA LEU A 121 -5.03 -2.59 -7.99
C LEU A 121 -6.49 -2.50 -7.55
N GLY A 122 -7.26 -3.55 -7.85
CA GLY A 122 -8.71 -3.51 -7.70
C GLY A 122 -9.39 -2.80 -8.88
N SER A 123 -10.66 -2.48 -8.71
CA SER A 123 -11.50 -1.83 -9.71
C SER A 123 -12.78 -1.31 -9.04
N ALA A 124 -13.63 -0.64 -9.82
CA ALA A 124 -14.93 -0.15 -9.37
C ALA A 124 -15.92 -1.27 -8.94
N THR A 125 -15.63 -2.53 -9.27
CA THR A 125 -16.44 -3.70 -8.90
C THR A 125 -15.69 -4.71 -8.06
N ASP A 126 -14.41 -4.45 -7.75
CA ASP A 126 -13.58 -5.37 -7.00
C ASP A 126 -13.70 -5.11 -5.51
N THR A 127 -14.34 -6.04 -4.82
CA THR A 127 -14.58 -5.96 -3.38
C THR A 127 -13.43 -6.50 -2.53
N TRP A 128 -12.29 -6.85 -3.13
CA TRP A 128 -11.14 -7.42 -2.42
C TRP A 128 -11.50 -8.67 -1.59
N GLY A 129 -12.43 -9.47 -2.12
CA GLY A 129 -12.83 -10.76 -1.55
C GLY A 129 -13.69 -10.65 -0.29
N ARG A 130 -14.31 -9.48 -0.02
CA ARG A 130 -15.18 -9.31 1.14
C ARG A 130 -16.37 -8.40 0.88
N THR A 131 -17.38 -8.49 1.72
CA THR A 131 -18.45 -7.48 1.80
C THR A 131 -17.95 -6.31 2.65
N TRP A 132 -18.11 -5.09 2.14
CA TRP A 132 -17.71 -3.86 2.80
C TRP A 132 -18.92 -3.09 3.34
N SER A 133 -18.78 -2.51 4.52
CA SER A 133 -19.72 -1.55 5.08
C SER A 133 -19.19 -0.12 4.94
N VAL A 134 -20.08 0.87 4.96
CA VAL A 134 -19.68 2.30 4.99
C VAL A 134 -18.77 2.59 6.21
N ASN A 135 -19.03 1.96 7.35
CA ASN A 135 -18.27 2.17 8.59
C ASN A 135 -16.84 1.62 8.52
N ASP A 136 -16.57 0.68 7.60
CA ASP A 136 -15.23 0.14 7.38
C ASP A 136 -14.26 1.21 6.86
N PHE A 137 -14.79 2.25 6.19
CA PHE A 137 -14.03 3.36 5.60
C PHE A 137 -13.76 4.53 6.55
N SER A 138 -14.10 4.40 7.83
CA SER A 138 -13.78 5.41 8.83
C SER A 138 -12.26 5.53 9.08
N ASN A 139 -11.81 6.68 9.59
CA ASN A 139 -10.41 6.89 9.96
C ASN A 139 -9.95 5.97 11.11
N ALA A 140 -10.85 5.42 11.92
CA ALA A 140 -10.49 4.41 12.93
C ALA A 140 -10.20 3.04 12.30
N ASN A 141 -10.88 2.73 11.19
CA ASN A 141 -10.97 1.38 10.65
C ASN A 141 -10.10 1.16 9.42
N PHE A 142 -10.21 2.02 8.41
CA PHE A 142 -9.62 1.76 7.10
C PHE A 142 -8.10 1.96 7.11
N ARG A 143 -7.36 0.94 6.69
CA ARG A 143 -5.90 1.01 6.48
C ARG A 143 -5.56 0.42 5.11
N VAL A 144 -4.58 1.01 4.45
CA VAL A 144 -3.85 0.38 3.36
C VAL A 144 -2.49 -0.01 3.88
N ARG A 145 -2.10 -1.28 3.69
CA ARG A 145 -0.72 -1.74 3.95
C ARG A 145 -0.03 -1.97 2.62
N ILE A 146 1.09 -1.28 2.47
CA ILE A 146 2.07 -1.48 1.42
C ILE A 146 3.12 -2.46 1.92
N ILE A 147 3.57 -3.35 1.04
CA ILE A 147 4.58 -4.37 1.31
C ILE A 147 5.52 -4.39 0.12
N ASP A 148 6.76 -4.01 0.37
CA ASP A 148 7.77 -3.89 -0.67
C ASP A 148 8.53 -5.22 -0.78
N VAL A 149 8.52 -5.78 -2.00
CA VAL A 149 8.93 -7.17 -2.22
C VAL A 149 9.91 -7.24 -3.37
N ALA A 150 11.12 -7.69 -3.07
CA ALA A 150 12.10 -8.11 -4.07
C ALA A 150 12.79 -9.40 -3.64
N GLY A 151 13.32 -10.14 -4.62
CA GLY A 151 14.30 -11.21 -4.43
C GLY A 151 15.69 -10.69 -4.07
N SER A 152 15.77 -9.56 -3.37
CA SER A 152 16.97 -8.83 -2.94
C SER A 152 16.60 -8.03 -1.70
N THR A 153 17.56 -7.83 -0.80
CA THR A 153 17.47 -7.00 0.41
C THR A 153 18.14 -5.64 0.23
N SER A 154 18.39 -5.25 -1.02
CA SER A 154 19.12 -4.00 -1.32
C SER A 154 18.39 -3.19 -2.37
N ARG A 155 17.06 -3.30 -2.42
CA ARG A 155 16.22 -2.55 -3.35
C ARG A 155 15.61 -1.38 -2.61
N ASP A 156 15.69 -0.22 -3.25
CA ASP A 156 15.07 1.00 -2.72
C ASP A 156 13.78 1.26 -3.48
N PHE A 157 12.67 1.25 -2.75
CA PHE A 157 11.36 1.55 -3.29
C PHE A 157 11.06 3.03 -3.06
N SER A 158 10.60 3.70 -4.12
CA SER A 158 10.18 5.10 -4.06
C SER A 158 8.72 5.22 -4.46
N LEU A 159 7.89 5.70 -3.53
CA LEU A 159 6.46 5.89 -3.71
C LEU A 159 6.15 7.40 -3.74
N ASP A 160 5.75 7.89 -4.91
CA ASP A 160 5.32 9.29 -5.11
C ASP A 160 3.89 9.44 -4.60
N ARG A 161 3.01 8.48 -4.95
CA ARG A 161 1.59 8.54 -4.58
C ARG A 161 1.00 7.21 -4.17
N LEU A 162 0.17 7.26 -3.13
CA LEU A 162 -0.84 6.26 -2.80
C LEU A 162 -2.21 6.93 -2.69
N ALA A 163 -3.18 6.47 -3.48
CA ALA A 163 -4.54 6.98 -3.40
C ALA A 163 -5.58 5.85 -3.52
N VAL A 164 -6.73 6.04 -2.87
CA VAL A 164 -7.81 5.06 -2.84
C VAL A 164 -9.11 5.69 -3.35
N GLN A 165 -9.86 4.94 -4.14
CA GLN A 165 -11.23 5.25 -4.51
C GLN A 165 -12.15 4.12 -4.06
N VAL A 166 -13.31 4.52 -3.56
CA VAL A 166 -14.37 3.63 -3.12
C VAL A 166 -15.58 3.93 -4.00
N ASP A 167 -16.05 2.92 -4.72
CA ASP A 167 -17.19 3.02 -5.62
C ASP A 167 -18.42 2.48 -4.92
N TYR A 168 -19.52 3.23 -4.93
CA TYR A 168 -20.74 2.95 -4.17
C TYR A 168 -22.03 3.30 -4.92
#